data_AF-U5ECC0-F1
#
_entry.id   AF-U5ECC0-F1
#
_cell.length_a   1.000
_cell.length_b   1.000
_cell.length_c   1.000
_cell.angle_alpha   90.00
_cell.angle_beta   90.00
_cell.angle_gamma   90.00
#
_symmetry.space_group_name_H-M   'P 1'
#
loop_
_entity.id
_entity.type
_entity.pdbx_description
1 polymer ?
#
loop_
_entity_poly.entity_id
_entity_poly.type
_entity_poly.pdbx_seq_one_letter_code
_entity_poly.pdbx_strand_id
1 'polypeptide(L)'
;MTRAQYLWAALGMAVVFAILIMARGSVREIFKVQPDFVLGLSLSISTIFFTKAFSRSAVASAVHHIHEPHEPNVVAALDAAVARRLHEMGLHENVALLGRDVAVASKRINEFYDLQAMEPRFHTTAPLLRVALTDLDDALAILSRVAERIGTTETVPVYRIPDAIKSHLNDALRDVVEASARRNETYEALRSQVAGDPVDDLWGLFAVLTSDTLKAQRDLESLVCKTIQSVPADRIAVLQGYLAASLSRLDTVGELIRARGLAAPPAMQIIAEDLLRAQAKLTRAQEAGEQPGVPATAA
;
A
#
# COMPACT_ATOMS: atom_id res chain seq x y z
N MET A 1 -27.47 -30.48 -17.74
CA MET A 1 -28.29 -30.89 -16.58
C MET A 1 -27.42 -31.67 -15.59
N THR A 2 -27.44 -31.32 -14.31
CA THR A 2 -26.61 -31.96 -13.26
C THR A 2 -27.24 -33.26 -12.76
N ARG A 3 -26.43 -34.21 -12.23
CA ARG A 3 -26.91 -35.52 -11.72
C ARG A 3 -28.02 -35.39 -10.68
N ALA A 4 -28.00 -34.32 -9.88
CA ALA A 4 -29.05 -34.02 -8.90
C ALA A 4 -30.40 -33.66 -9.55
N GLN A 5 -30.41 -33.01 -10.73
CA GLN A 5 -31.63 -32.68 -11.46
C GLN A 5 -32.35 -33.95 -11.97
N TYR A 6 -31.58 -34.93 -12.47
CA TYR A 6 -32.12 -36.24 -12.83
C TYR A 6 -32.69 -36.96 -11.61
N LEU A 7 -32.01 -36.91 -10.46
CA LEU A 7 -32.46 -37.57 -9.25
C LEU A 7 -33.80 -37.02 -8.75
N TRP A 8 -33.99 -35.70 -8.76
CA TRP A 8 -35.23 -35.07 -8.30
C TRP A 8 -36.37 -35.18 -9.33
N ALA A 9 -36.09 -35.09 -10.62
CA ALA A 9 -37.08 -35.35 -11.66
C ALA A 9 -37.53 -36.82 -11.63
N ALA A 10 -36.60 -37.75 -11.45
CA ALA A 10 -36.90 -39.17 -11.26
C ALA A 10 -37.66 -39.43 -9.96
N LEU A 11 -37.33 -38.74 -8.86
CA LEU A 11 -38.06 -38.85 -7.59
C LEU A 11 -39.49 -38.30 -7.70
N GLY A 12 -39.68 -37.15 -8.36
CA GLY A 12 -41.00 -36.59 -8.64
C GLY A 12 -41.84 -37.53 -9.51
N MET A 13 -41.24 -38.11 -10.54
CA MET A 13 -41.88 -39.11 -11.40
C MET A 13 -42.21 -40.39 -10.62
N ALA A 14 -41.31 -40.84 -9.74
CA ALA A 14 -41.50 -42.02 -8.89
C ALA A 14 -42.61 -41.80 -7.84
N VAL A 15 -42.74 -40.59 -7.28
CA VAL A 15 -43.83 -40.24 -6.36
C VAL A 15 -45.17 -40.22 -7.10
N VAL A 16 -45.23 -39.65 -8.32
CA VAL A 16 -46.43 -39.72 -9.17
C VAL A 16 -46.79 -41.17 -9.49
N PHE A 17 -45.79 -42.00 -9.83
CA PHE A 17 -45.99 -43.42 -10.11
C PHE A 17 -46.43 -44.20 -8.87
N ALA A 18 -45.87 -43.92 -7.70
CA ALA A 18 -46.23 -44.55 -6.43
C ALA A 18 -47.66 -44.17 -6.00
N ILE A 19 -48.07 -42.91 -6.21
CA ILE A 19 -49.45 -42.46 -5.99
C ILE A 19 -50.39 -43.19 -6.96
N LEU A 20 -50.03 -43.30 -8.24
CA LEU A 20 -50.82 -44.04 -9.25
C LEU A 20 -50.94 -45.54 -8.94
N ILE A 21 -49.89 -46.16 -8.41
CA ILE A 21 -49.87 -47.59 -8.04
C ILE A 21 -50.64 -47.85 -6.75
N MET A 22 -50.34 -47.11 -5.66
CA MET A 22 -51.02 -47.29 -4.37
C MET A 22 -52.51 -46.95 -4.45
N ALA A 23 -52.90 -46.09 -5.40
CA ALA A 23 -54.27 -45.67 -5.55
C ALA A 23 -55.06 -46.43 -6.65
N ARG A 24 -54.52 -47.50 -7.23
CA ARG A 24 -55.17 -48.21 -8.35
C ARG A 24 -56.57 -48.73 -8.03
N GLY A 25 -56.86 -49.03 -6.76
CA GLY A 25 -58.20 -49.36 -6.26
C GLY A 25 -59.04 -48.11 -5.91
N SER A 26 -58.51 -47.22 -5.07
CA SER A 26 -59.27 -46.12 -4.47
C SER A 26 -59.40 -44.86 -5.34
N VAL A 27 -58.40 -44.54 -6.18
CA VAL A 27 -58.46 -43.39 -7.12
C VAL A 27 -59.39 -43.68 -8.29
N ARG A 28 -59.67 -44.94 -8.65
CA ARG A 28 -60.63 -45.21 -9.74
C ARG A 28 -62.05 -44.81 -9.36
N GLU A 29 -62.42 -44.90 -8.08
CA GLU A 29 -63.69 -44.38 -7.58
C GLU A 29 -63.65 -42.86 -7.37
N ILE A 30 -62.59 -42.34 -6.75
CA ILE A 30 -62.46 -40.89 -6.51
C ILE A 30 -62.36 -40.11 -7.84
N PHE A 31 -61.66 -40.63 -8.85
CA PHE A 31 -61.56 -40.03 -10.19
C PHE A 31 -62.88 -40.06 -10.95
N LYS A 32 -63.73 -41.08 -10.73
CA LYS A 32 -65.09 -41.11 -11.32
C LYS A 32 -65.99 -40.04 -10.73
N VAL A 33 -65.79 -39.68 -9.47
CA VAL A 33 -66.63 -38.71 -8.74
C VAL A 33 -66.07 -37.28 -8.85
N GLN A 34 -64.75 -37.09 -8.80
CA GLN A 34 -64.06 -35.80 -8.84
C GLN A 34 -62.70 -35.91 -9.57
N PRO A 35 -62.69 -35.97 -10.91
CA PRO A 35 -61.45 -36.08 -11.70
C PRO A 35 -60.53 -34.87 -11.56
N ASP A 36 -61.11 -33.68 -11.38
CA ASP A 36 -60.39 -32.41 -11.26
C ASP A 36 -59.55 -32.33 -9.98
N PHE A 37 -59.96 -33.00 -8.90
CA PHE A 37 -59.20 -33.03 -7.66
C PHE A 37 -57.90 -33.82 -7.81
N VAL A 38 -57.96 -34.98 -8.46
CA VAL A 38 -56.78 -35.86 -8.66
C VAL A 38 -55.82 -35.25 -9.68
N LEU A 39 -56.34 -34.70 -10.77
CA LEU A 39 -55.53 -33.98 -11.75
C LEU A 39 -54.94 -32.69 -11.18
N GLY A 40 -55.73 -31.93 -10.40
CA GLY A 40 -55.27 -30.70 -9.75
C GLY A 40 -54.17 -30.95 -8.73
N LEU A 41 -54.29 -32.02 -7.93
CA LEU A 41 -53.31 -32.35 -6.88
C LEU A 41 -52.00 -32.89 -7.49
N SER A 42 -52.09 -33.73 -8.53
CA SER A 42 -50.91 -34.21 -9.27
C SER A 42 -50.20 -33.07 -10.00
N LEU A 43 -50.93 -32.20 -10.70
CA LEU A 43 -50.37 -31.01 -11.35
C LEU A 43 -49.72 -30.07 -10.34
N SER A 44 -50.38 -29.79 -9.20
CA SER A 44 -49.83 -28.92 -8.15
C SER A 44 -48.53 -29.45 -7.56
N ILE A 45 -48.47 -30.76 -7.27
CA ILE A 45 -47.26 -31.41 -6.77
C ILE A 45 -46.16 -31.36 -7.83
N SER A 46 -46.47 -31.69 -9.09
CA SER A 46 -45.51 -31.57 -10.19
C SER A 46 -45.01 -30.15 -10.36
N THR A 47 -45.88 -29.14 -10.35
CA THR A 47 -45.51 -27.72 -10.45
C THR A 47 -44.58 -27.30 -9.33
N ILE A 48 -44.84 -27.68 -8.07
CA ILE A 48 -43.95 -27.35 -6.93
C ILE A 48 -42.55 -27.94 -7.13
N PHE A 49 -42.45 -29.19 -7.59
CA PHE A 49 -41.16 -29.83 -7.83
C PHE A 49 -40.43 -29.26 -9.05
N PHE A 50 -41.14 -28.94 -10.14
CA PHE A 50 -40.56 -28.29 -11.32
C PHE A 50 -40.12 -26.86 -11.00
N THR A 51 -40.93 -26.04 -10.34
CA THR A 51 -40.56 -24.68 -9.94
C THR A 51 -39.34 -24.67 -9.02
N LYS A 52 -39.23 -25.62 -8.07
CA LYS A 52 -38.01 -25.77 -7.24
C LYS A 52 -36.79 -26.26 -8.03
N ALA A 53 -36.98 -27.12 -9.04
CA ALA A 53 -35.89 -27.59 -9.90
C ALA A 53 -35.37 -26.49 -10.83
N PHE A 54 -36.28 -25.70 -11.42
CA PHE A 54 -35.94 -24.57 -12.30
C PHE A 54 -35.40 -23.37 -11.53
N SER A 55 -35.90 -23.06 -10.32
CA SER A 55 -35.35 -21.97 -9.51
C SER A 55 -33.90 -22.23 -9.10
N ARG A 56 -33.54 -23.49 -8.80
CA ARG A 56 -32.14 -23.86 -8.56
C ARG A 56 -31.28 -23.79 -9.82
N SER A 57 -31.83 -24.05 -11.01
CA SER A 57 -31.13 -23.84 -12.28
C SER A 57 -30.91 -22.36 -12.58
N ALA A 58 -31.91 -21.51 -12.29
CA ALA A 58 -31.81 -20.07 -12.45
C ALA A 58 -30.82 -19.46 -11.44
N VAL A 59 -30.82 -19.93 -10.18
CA VAL A 59 -29.83 -19.52 -9.17
C VAL A 59 -28.43 -20.02 -9.54
N ALA A 60 -28.28 -21.27 -10.00
CA ALA A 60 -26.99 -21.77 -10.46
C ALA A 60 -26.48 -21.02 -11.70
N SER A 61 -27.37 -20.66 -12.64
CA SER A 61 -27.04 -19.83 -13.81
C SER A 61 -26.69 -18.41 -13.39
N ALA A 62 -27.44 -17.80 -12.46
CA ALA A 62 -27.13 -16.47 -11.93
C ALA A 62 -25.80 -16.45 -11.17
N VAL A 63 -25.52 -17.47 -10.35
CA VAL A 63 -24.23 -17.65 -9.69
C VAL A 63 -23.11 -17.83 -10.72
N HIS A 64 -23.34 -18.62 -11.78
CA HIS A 64 -22.38 -18.78 -12.87
C HIS A 64 -22.13 -17.46 -13.61
N HIS A 65 -23.17 -16.69 -13.95
CA HIS A 65 -23.05 -15.37 -14.57
C HIS A 65 -22.39 -14.32 -13.66
N ILE A 66 -22.46 -14.46 -12.33
CA ILE A 66 -21.74 -13.62 -11.37
C ILE A 66 -20.25 -14.00 -11.29
N HIS A 67 -19.92 -15.30 -11.38
CA HIS A 67 -18.54 -15.78 -11.28
C HIS A 67 -17.77 -15.67 -12.61
N GLU A 68 -18.46 -15.80 -13.75
CA GLU A 68 -17.92 -15.72 -15.10
C GLU A 68 -18.78 -14.78 -15.97
N PRO A 69 -18.77 -13.46 -15.69
CA PRO A 69 -19.59 -12.51 -16.43
C PRO A 69 -19.01 -12.28 -17.83
N HIS A 70 -19.60 -12.94 -18.83
CA HIS A 70 -19.20 -12.77 -20.24
C HIS A 70 -20.11 -11.80 -21.02
N GLU A 71 -21.30 -11.50 -20.50
CA GLU A 71 -22.26 -10.62 -21.17
C GLU A 71 -22.07 -9.15 -20.74
N PRO A 72 -21.85 -8.20 -21.67
CA PRO A 72 -21.58 -6.80 -21.34
C PRO A 72 -22.64 -6.15 -20.44
N ASN A 73 -23.91 -6.50 -20.64
CA ASN A 73 -25.02 -5.97 -19.84
C ASN A 73 -25.03 -6.51 -18.40
N VAL A 74 -24.59 -7.76 -18.20
CA VAL A 74 -24.48 -8.38 -16.88
C VAL A 74 -23.30 -7.78 -16.12
N VAL A 75 -22.17 -7.56 -16.79
CA VAL A 75 -21.00 -6.85 -16.24
C VAL A 75 -21.42 -5.46 -15.76
N ALA A 76 -22.03 -4.65 -16.64
CA ALA A 76 -22.44 -3.29 -16.30
C ALA A 76 -23.45 -3.22 -15.14
N ALA A 77 -24.39 -4.16 -15.08
CA ALA A 77 -25.36 -4.23 -13.98
C ALA A 77 -24.72 -4.66 -12.65
N LEU A 78 -23.77 -5.59 -12.70
CA LEU A 78 -23.01 -6.04 -11.54
C LEU A 78 -22.13 -4.90 -11.00
N ASP A 79 -21.41 -4.20 -11.87
CA ASP A 79 -20.59 -3.05 -11.51
C ASP A 79 -21.43 -1.93 -10.87
N ALA A 80 -22.60 -1.62 -11.44
CA ALA A 80 -23.51 -0.62 -10.88
C ALA A 80 -24.08 -1.03 -9.50
N ALA A 81 -24.37 -2.33 -9.30
CA ALA A 81 -24.83 -2.85 -8.02
C ALA A 81 -23.72 -2.83 -6.95
N VAL A 82 -22.49 -3.20 -7.34
CA VAL A 82 -21.30 -3.12 -6.48
C VAL A 82 -21.03 -1.67 -6.09
N ALA A 83 -20.95 -0.75 -7.05
CA ALA A 83 -20.71 0.67 -6.80
C ALA A 83 -21.75 1.26 -5.83
N ARG A 84 -23.03 0.96 -6.03
CA ARG A 84 -24.11 1.39 -5.13
C ARG A 84 -23.93 0.83 -3.73
N ARG A 85 -23.59 -0.46 -3.61
CA ARG A 85 -23.40 -1.12 -2.32
C ARG A 85 -22.21 -0.52 -1.56
N LEU A 86 -21.11 -0.25 -2.25
CA LEU A 86 -19.93 0.39 -1.67
C LEU A 86 -20.23 1.81 -1.19
N HIS A 87 -21.04 2.55 -1.96
CA HIS A 87 -21.53 3.88 -1.57
C HIS A 87 -22.46 3.84 -0.34
N GLU A 88 -23.44 2.94 -0.32
CA GLU A 88 -24.33 2.74 0.83
C GLU A 88 -23.57 2.36 2.11
N MET A 89 -22.47 1.63 1.98
CA MET A 89 -21.58 1.28 3.09
C MET A 89 -20.64 2.43 3.49
N GLY A 90 -20.66 3.55 2.78
CA GLY A 90 -19.76 4.69 3.01
C GLY A 90 -18.28 4.36 2.79
N LEU A 91 -17.97 3.29 2.04
CA LEU A 91 -16.59 2.80 1.94
C LEU A 91 -15.65 3.82 1.26
N HIS A 92 -16.14 4.49 0.22
CA HIS A 92 -15.42 5.57 -0.48
C HIS A 92 -15.02 6.70 0.47
N GLU A 93 -15.97 7.18 1.28
CA GLU A 93 -15.74 8.25 2.26
C GLU A 93 -14.79 7.80 3.36
N ASN A 94 -14.98 6.60 3.91
CA ASN A 94 -14.14 6.06 4.97
C ASN A 94 -12.69 5.86 4.52
N VAL A 95 -12.46 5.36 3.31
CA VAL A 95 -11.10 5.21 2.74
C VAL A 95 -10.45 6.57 2.51
N ALA A 96 -11.19 7.56 2.01
CA ALA A 96 -10.68 8.92 1.81
C ALA A 96 -10.33 9.60 3.14
N LEU A 97 -11.20 9.51 4.16
CA LEU A 97 -10.95 10.04 5.50
C LEU A 97 -9.74 9.39 6.16
N LEU A 98 -9.64 8.06 6.10
CA LEU A 98 -8.51 7.34 6.65
C LEU A 98 -7.20 7.70 5.94
N GLY A 99 -7.23 7.82 4.61
CA GLY A 99 -6.07 8.29 3.82
C GLY A 99 -5.59 9.67 4.25
N ARG A 100 -6.53 10.62 4.45
CA ARG A 100 -6.23 11.95 4.96
C ARG A 100 -5.61 11.90 6.36
N ASP A 101 -6.20 11.13 7.27
CA ASP A 101 -5.76 11.09 8.67
C ASP A 101 -4.37 10.44 8.81
N VAL A 102 -4.07 9.39 8.04
CA VAL A 102 -2.74 8.79 7.96
C VAL A 102 -1.71 9.78 7.37
N ALA A 103 -2.08 10.53 6.32
CA ALA A 103 -1.20 11.56 5.76
C ALA A 103 -0.92 12.70 6.76
N VAL A 104 -1.92 13.13 7.52
CA VAL A 104 -1.75 14.13 8.60
C VAL A 104 -0.86 13.60 9.72
N ALA A 105 -1.03 12.34 10.13
CA ALA A 105 -0.19 11.71 11.13
C ALA A 105 1.27 11.65 10.66
N SER A 106 1.51 11.23 9.41
CA SER A 106 2.84 11.22 8.79
C SER A 106 3.47 12.62 8.80
N LYS A 107 2.71 13.65 8.40
CA LYS A 107 3.18 15.04 8.43
C LYS A 107 3.60 15.49 9.84
N ARG A 108 2.79 15.21 10.86
CA ARG A 108 3.09 15.60 12.25
C ARG A 108 4.33 14.90 12.81
N ILE A 109 4.48 13.60 12.52
CA ILE A 109 5.67 12.86 12.94
C ILE A 109 6.92 13.39 12.21
N ASN A 110 6.80 13.75 10.93
CA ASN A 110 7.89 14.38 10.18
C ASN A 110 8.30 15.74 10.76
N GLU A 111 7.34 16.60 11.13
CA GLU A 111 7.62 17.88 11.78
C GLU A 111 8.33 17.67 13.13
N PHE A 112 7.87 16.72 13.94
CA PHE A 112 8.52 16.37 15.19
C PHE A 112 9.94 15.84 14.96
N TYR A 113 10.12 14.96 13.97
CA TYR A 113 11.43 14.43 13.59
C TYR A 113 12.42 15.55 13.23
N ASP A 114 11.99 16.53 12.43
CA ASP A 114 12.84 17.65 12.01
C ASP A 114 13.25 18.56 13.17
N LEU A 115 12.32 18.82 14.10
CA LEU A 115 12.59 19.60 15.30
C LEU A 115 13.60 18.88 16.21
N GLN A 116 13.43 17.57 16.39
CA GLN A 116 14.30 16.78 17.26
C GLN A 116 15.63 16.42 16.59
N ALA A 117 15.75 16.48 15.26
CA ALA A 117 16.98 16.20 14.54
C ALA A 117 18.14 17.16 14.89
N MET A 118 17.88 18.27 15.57
CA MET A 118 18.94 19.15 16.09
C MET A 118 19.51 18.66 17.43
N GLU A 119 18.83 17.75 18.14
CA GLU A 119 19.30 17.23 19.41
C GLU A 119 20.42 16.20 19.19
N PRO A 120 21.64 16.38 19.75
CA PRO A 120 22.77 15.50 19.47
C PRO A 120 22.51 14.01 19.80
N ARG A 121 21.67 13.76 20.81
CA ARG A 121 21.29 12.41 21.25
C ARG A 121 20.05 11.84 20.56
N PHE A 122 19.44 12.57 19.63
CA PHE A 122 18.23 12.12 18.92
C PHE A 122 18.43 10.79 18.20
N HIS A 123 19.66 10.46 17.81
CA HIS A 123 19.99 9.17 17.19
C HIS A 123 19.59 7.95 18.03
N THR A 124 19.43 8.11 19.35
CA THR A 124 18.94 7.04 20.25
C THR A 124 17.44 6.76 20.12
N THR A 125 16.64 7.76 19.74
CA THR A 125 15.18 7.66 19.60
C THR A 125 14.72 7.67 18.14
N ALA A 126 15.56 8.18 17.22
CA ALA A 126 15.28 8.24 15.79
C ALA A 126 14.87 6.90 15.15
N PRO A 127 15.42 5.72 15.53
CA PRO A 127 15.00 4.45 14.95
C PRO A 127 13.51 4.14 15.17
N LEU A 128 12.97 4.46 16.36
CA LEU A 128 11.55 4.21 16.67
C LEU A 128 10.63 5.09 15.81
N LEU A 129 11.01 6.35 15.59
CA LEU A 129 10.25 7.25 14.73
C LEU A 129 10.30 6.82 13.26
N ARG A 130 11.43 6.28 12.80
CA ARG A 130 11.57 5.74 11.44
C ARG A 130 10.68 4.51 11.21
N VAL A 131 10.55 3.63 12.20
CA VAL A 131 9.60 2.51 12.14
C VAL A 131 8.17 3.04 12.00
N ALA A 132 7.77 4.00 12.85
CA ALA A 132 6.43 4.59 12.76
C ALA A 132 6.15 5.27 11.40
N LEU A 133 7.13 5.97 10.83
CA LEU A 133 7.01 6.56 9.50
C LEU A 133 6.89 5.51 8.39
N THR A 134 7.63 4.40 8.51
CA THR A 134 7.54 3.27 7.57
C THR A 134 6.16 2.61 7.62
N ASP A 135 5.63 2.38 8.82
CA ASP A 135 4.30 1.80 9.01
C ASP A 135 3.20 2.70 8.42
N LEU A 136 3.35 4.03 8.53
CA LEU A 136 2.42 4.99 7.93
C LEU A 136 2.50 5.01 6.40
N ASP A 137 3.70 4.89 5.80
CA ASP A 137 3.83 4.74 4.34
C ASP A 137 3.19 3.44 3.84
N ASP A 138 3.39 2.34 4.57
CA ASP A 138 2.75 1.05 4.26
C ASP A 138 1.23 1.13 4.36
N ALA A 139 0.71 1.82 5.37
CA ALA A 139 -0.72 2.09 5.51
C ALA A 139 -1.26 2.92 4.33
N LEU A 140 -0.57 4.00 3.93
CA LEU A 140 -0.94 4.79 2.76
C LEU A 140 -0.92 3.94 1.48
N ALA A 141 0.10 3.11 1.28
CA ALA A 141 0.18 2.23 0.12
C ALA A 141 -0.97 1.21 0.07
N ILE A 142 -1.40 0.68 1.22
CA ILE A 142 -2.58 -0.18 1.32
C ILE A 142 -3.84 0.62 0.95
N LEU A 143 -4.01 1.83 1.49
CA LEU A 143 -5.19 2.66 1.22
C LEU A 143 -5.27 3.06 -0.26
N SER A 144 -4.16 3.39 -0.91
CA SER A 144 -4.13 3.66 -2.35
C SER A 144 -4.57 2.43 -3.17
N ARG A 145 -4.09 1.23 -2.84
CA ARG A 145 -4.53 -0.01 -3.50
C ARG A 145 -6.01 -0.32 -3.27
N VAL A 146 -6.52 -0.04 -2.07
CA VAL A 146 -7.95 -0.17 -1.77
C VAL A 146 -8.74 0.83 -2.60
N ALA A 147 -8.32 2.09 -2.64
CA ALA A 147 -8.94 3.17 -3.41
C ALA A 147 -9.02 2.84 -4.92
N GLU A 148 -7.92 2.36 -5.51
CA GLU A 148 -7.88 1.88 -6.89
C GLU A 148 -8.91 0.76 -7.13
N ARG A 149 -9.01 -0.19 -6.20
CA ARG A 149 -9.89 -1.36 -6.34
C ARG A 149 -11.37 -1.06 -6.14
N ILE A 150 -11.71 0.00 -5.40
CA ILE A 150 -13.10 0.45 -5.20
C ILE A 150 -13.54 1.55 -6.18
N GLY A 151 -12.65 1.95 -7.10
CA GLY A 151 -12.94 2.94 -8.13
C GLY A 151 -13.08 4.37 -7.61
N THR A 152 -12.38 4.75 -6.52
CA THR A 152 -12.50 6.09 -5.92
C THR A 152 -11.75 7.20 -6.64
N THR A 153 -10.94 6.95 -7.67
CA THR A 153 -10.10 8.02 -8.24
C THR A 153 -10.09 8.06 -9.75
N GLU A 154 -10.31 9.28 -10.27
CA GLU A 154 -9.66 9.80 -11.47
C GLU A 154 -8.31 9.10 -11.64
N THR A 155 -8.11 8.49 -12.81
CA THR A 155 -6.86 7.80 -13.15
C THR A 155 -5.74 8.83 -13.17
N VAL A 156 -5.15 9.10 -11.99
CA VAL A 156 -3.85 9.75 -11.92
C VAL A 156 -2.92 8.83 -12.71
N PRO A 157 -2.30 9.31 -13.80
CA PRO A 157 -1.41 8.47 -14.59
C PRO A 157 -0.36 7.88 -13.65
N VAL A 158 -0.37 6.55 -13.55
CA VAL A 158 0.57 5.80 -12.73
C VAL A 158 1.91 5.86 -13.43
N TYR A 159 2.70 6.89 -13.13
CA TYR A 159 4.10 6.89 -13.47
C TYR A 159 4.77 5.87 -12.54
N ARG A 160 5.70 5.08 -13.07
CA ARG A 160 6.52 4.19 -12.25
C ARG A 160 7.94 4.68 -12.34
N ILE A 161 8.58 4.89 -11.19
CA ILE A 161 10.01 5.19 -11.14
C ILE A 161 10.74 4.02 -11.85
N PRO A 162 11.50 4.28 -12.93
CA PRO A 162 12.28 3.25 -13.60
C PRO A 162 13.20 2.53 -12.62
N ASP A 163 13.36 1.21 -12.76
CA ASP A 163 14.14 0.39 -11.83
C ASP A 163 15.61 0.87 -11.72
N ALA A 164 16.17 1.41 -12.81
CA ALA A 164 17.50 2.03 -12.80
C ALA A 164 17.57 3.26 -11.88
N ILE A 165 16.59 4.17 -11.95
CA ILE A 165 16.50 5.33 -11.06
C ILE A 165 16.30 4.87 -9.62
N LYS A 166 15.39 3.90 -9.42
CA LYS A 166 15.13 3.33 -8.10
C LYS A 166 16.39 2.69 -7.49
N SER A 167 17.22 2.02 -8.30
CA SER A 167 18.50 1.47 -7.85
C SER A 167 19.45 2.57 -7.39
N HIS A 168 19.60 3.66 -8.16
CA HIS A 168 20.44 4.78 -7.77
C HIS A 168 19.97 5.46 -6.48
N LEU A 169 18.65 5.64 -6.30
CA LEU A 169 18.08 6.18 -5.07
C LEU A 169 18.32 5.28 -3.86
N ASN A 170 18.15 3.96 -4.01
CA ASN A 170 18.44 2.98 -2.95
C ASN A 170 19.93 2.99 -2.57
N ASP A 171 20.81 3.03 -3.58
CA ASP A 171 22.25 3.09 -3.36
C ASP A 171 22.68 4.40 -2.69
N ALA A 172 22.03 5.52 -2.98
CA ALA A 172 22.27 6.80 -2.32
C ALA A 172 21.76 6.77 -0.88
N LEU A 173 20.56 6.21 -0.65
CA LEU A 173 20.01 6.01 0.68
C LEU A 173 20.93 5.17 1.56
N ARG A 174 21.50 4.06 1.04
CA ARG A 174 22.47 3.26 1.78
C ARG A 174 23.65 4.10 2.26
N ASP A 175 24.26 4.87 1.37
CA ASP A 175 25.41 5.70 1.73
C ASP A 175 25.06 6.75 2.79
N VAL A 176 23.88 7.39 2.70
CA VAL A 176 23.44 8.36 3.71
C VAL A 176 23.14 7.70 5.06
N VAL A 177 22.59 6.48 5.06
CA VAL A 177 22.41 5.70 6.29
C VAL A 177 23.76 5.36 6.94
N GLU A 178 24.75 4.95 6.13
CA GLU A 178 26.11 4.67 6.62
C GLU A 178 26.77 5.94 7.17
N ALA A 179 26.68 7.08 6.46
CA ALA A 179 27.15 8.38 6.92
C ALA A 179 26.51 8.79 8.25
N SER A 180 25.19 8.60 8.38
CA SER A 180 24.44 8.91 9.61
C SER A 180 24.88 8.06 10.79
N ALA A 181 25.14 6.77 10.58
CA ALA A 181 25.66 5.86 11.61
C ALA A 181 27.07 6.26 12.07
N ARG A 182 27.98 6.50 11.12
CA ARG A 182 29.37 6.95 11.39
C ARG A 182 29.42 8.33 12.05
N ARG A 183 28.45 9.19 11.78
CA ARG A 183 28.27 10.45 12.48
C ARG A 183 27.96 10.23 13.96
N ASN A 184 27.13 9.24 14.31
CA ASN A 184 26.88 8.91 15.73
C ASN A 184 28.17 8.39 16.41
N GLU A 185 28.95 7.56 15.72
CA GLU A 185 30.26 7.10 16.22
C GLU A 185 31.22 8.28 16.46
N THR A 186 31.26 9.23 15.52
CA THR A 186 32.05 10.45 15.62
C THR A 186 31.62 11.29 16.83
N TYR A 187 30.31 11.45 17.04
CA TYR A 187 29.77 12.16 18.20
C TYR A 187 30.22 11.55 19.52
N GLU A 188 30.05 10.24 19.70
CA GLU A 188 30.41 9.55 20.94
C GLU A 188 31.93 9.58 21.19
N ALA A 189 32.73 9.42 20.13
CA ALA A 189 34.18 9.53 20.22
C ALA A 189 34.63 10.94 20.62
N LEU A 190 34.06 12.00 20.04
CA LEU A 190 34.37 13.38 20.43
C LEU A 190 33.90 13.68 21.85
N ARG A 191 32.69 13.24 22.21
CA ARG A 191 32.12 13.45 23.54
C ARG A 191 33.01 12.86 24.65
N SER A 192 33.61 11.70 24.41
CA SER A 192 34.56 11.08 25.35
C SER A 192 35.86 11.87 25.55
N GLN A 193 36.25 12.72 24.59
CA GLN A 193 37.46 13.54 24.66
C GLN A 193 37.22 14.88 25.39
N VAL A 194 36.00 15.42 25.33
CA VAL A 194 35.67 16.77 25.82
C VAL A 194 35.00 16.71 27.21
N ALA A 195 35.65 16.06 28.17
CA ALA A 195 35.08 15.81 29.49
C ALA A 195 34.75 17.12 30.27
N GLY A 196 33.50 17.59 30.15
CA GLY A 196 32.90 18.58 31.05
C GLY A 196 32.94 20.05 30.60
N ASP A 197 33.68 20.42 29.56
CA ASP A 197 33.68 21.79 29.03
C ASP A 197 32.68 21.95 27.87
N PRO A 198 31.74 22.91 27.95
CA PRO A 198 30.81 23.21 26.86
C PRO A 198 31.59 23.84 25.70
N VAL A 199 31.81 23.05 24.65
CA VAL A 199 32.34 23.55 23.38
C VAL A 199 31.18 23.95 22.50
N ASP A 200 30.53 25.05 22.86
CA ASP A 200 29.22 25.46 22.30
C ASP A 200 29.24 25.54 20.77
N ASP A 201 30.30 26.10 20.17
CA ASP A 201 30.38 26.22 18.71
C ASP A 201 30.55 24.86 18.00
N LEU A 202 31.31 23.93 18.60
CA LEU A 202 31.48 22.58 18.03
C LEU A 202 30.16 21.82 18.08
N TRP A 203 29.51 21.83 19.25
CA TRP A 203 28.28 21.08 19.46
C TRP A 203 27.10 21.68 18.68
N GLY A 204 27.03 23.02 18.59
CA GLY A 204 26.07 23.71 17.74
C GLY A 204 26.24 23.34 16.26
N LEU A 205 27.47 23.37 15.75
CA LEU A 205 27.73 22.97 14.36
C LEU A 205 27.47 21.48 14.12
N PHE A 206 27.80 20.62 15.09
CA PHE A 206 27.57 19.18 15.00
C PHE A 206 26.07 18.83 15.01
N ALA A 207 25.26 19.55 15.80
CA ALA A 207 23.80 19.48 15.79
C ALA A 207 23.22 19.87 14.42
N VAL A 208 23.79 20.91 13.82
CA VAL A 208 23.38 21.43 12.51
C VAL A 208 23.80 20.48 11.37
N LEU A 209 24.99 19.85 11.44
CA LEU A 209 25.40 18.73 10.57
C LEU A 209 24.47 17.51 10.71
N THR A 210 24.10 17.18 11.95
CA THR A 210 23.18 16.08 12.26
C THR A 210 21.82 16.32 11.59
N SER A 211 21.27 17.51 11.75
CA SER A 211 19.96 17.87 11.18
C SER A 211 19.93 17.69 9.67
N ASP A 212 20.93 18.20 8.95
CA ASP A 212 20.97 18.08 7.48
C ASP A 212 21.12 16.63 7.02
N THR A 213 21.97 15.86 7.69
CA THR A 213 22.19 14.45 7.34
C THR A 213 20.92 13.62 7.56
N LEU A 214 20.21 13.86 8.67
CA LEU A 214 18.95 13.18 8.96
C LEU A 214 17.81 13.62 8.03
N LYS A 215 17.74 14.91 7.67
CA LYS A 215 16.79 15.41 6.66
C LYS A 215 17.04 14.78 5.30
N ALA A 216 18.30 14.71 4.87
CA ALA A 216 18.68 14.04 3.62
C ALA A 216 18.28 12.57 3.64
N GLN A 217 18.55 11.87 4.74
CA GLN A 217 18.19 10.46 4.91
C GLN A 217 16.67 10.26 4.81
N ARG A 218 15.89 11.04 5.55
CA ARG A 218 14.43 10.96 5.56
C ARG A 218 13.83 11.28 4.18
N ASP A 219 14.30 12.34 3.53
CA ASP A 219 13.79 12.73 2.21
C ASP A 219 14.12 11.65 1.16
N LEU A 220 15.29 11.00 1.26
CA LEU A 220 15.63 9.82 0.45
C LEU A 220 14.72 8.62 0.75
N GLU A 221 14.45 8.32 2.02
CA GLU A 221 13.51 7.26 2.42
C GLU A 221 12.12 7.52 1.82
N SER A 222 11.66 8.77 1.85
CA SER A 222 10.41 9.17 1.22
C SER A 222 10.44 8.97 -0.30
N LEU A 223 11.54 9.29 -1.00
CA LEU A 223 11.64 9.07 -2.45
C LEU A 223 11.68 7.60 -2.88
N VAL A 224 12.17 6.72 -2.00
CA VAL A 224 12.26 5.28 -2.26
C VAL A 224 10.98 4.55 -1.81
N CYS A 225 10.06 5.26 -1.16
CA CYS A 225 8.86 4.71 -0.56
C CYS A 225 7.88 4.15 -1.61
N LYS A 226 6.92 3.33 -1.17
CA LYS A 226 6.06 2.55 -2.09
C LYS A 226 5.00 3.42 -2.79
N THR A 227 4.71 4.59 -2.23
CA THR A 227 3.65 5.47 -2.69
C THR A 227 4.12 6.49 -3.74
N ILE A 228 5.43 6.77 -3.84
CA ILE A 228 5.96 7.71 -4.83
C ILE A 228 6.11 7.04 -6.19
N GLN A 229 5.43 7.63 -7.17
CA GLN A 229 5.26 7.12 -8.52
C GLN A 229 6.20 7.81 -9.53
N SER A 230 6.57 9.06 -9.28
CA SER A 230 7.58 9.80 -10.04
C SER A 230 8.49 10.53 -9.07
N VAL A 231 9.78 10.68 -9.43
CA VAL A 231 10.75 11.40 -8.61
C VAL A 231 10.76 12.86 -9.07
N PRO A 232 10.25 13.83 -8.27
CA PRO A 232 10.25 15.22 -8.70
C PRO A 232 11.69 15.77 -8.70
N ALA A 233 12.09 16.45 -9.78
CA ALA A 233 13.46 16.96 -9.93
C ALA A 233 13.83 17.98 -8.84
N ASP A 234 12.86 18.77 -8.38
CA ASP A 234 12.99 19.70 -7.25
C ASP A 234 13.33 18.97 -5.94
N ARG A 235 12.80 17.75 -5.73
CA ARG A 235 13.10 16.95 -4.54
C ARG A 235 14.54 16.43 -4.56
N ILE A 236 15.06 16.02 -5.73
CA ILE A 236 16.47 15.63 -5.87
C ILE A 236 17.38 16.84 -5.61
N ALA A 237 17.05 18.02 -6.14
CA ALA A 237 17.83 19.23 -5.92
C ALA A 237 17.89 19.63 -4.43
N VAL A 238 16.77 19.54 -3.71
CA VAL A 238 16.73 19.79 -2.25
C VAL A 238 17.62 18.80 -1.50
N LEU A 239 17.57 17.51 -1.85
CA LEU A 239 18.43 16.48 -1.28
C LEU A 239 19.91 16.76 -1.48
N GLN A 240 20.30 17.10 -2.72
CA GLN A 240 21.68 17.49 -3.03
C GLN A 240 22.11 18.70 -2.19
N GLY A 241 21.21 19.67 -1.96
CA GLY A 241 21.43 20.81 -1.08
C GLY A 241 21.75 20.41 0.36
N TYR A 242 20.97 19.48 0.95
CA TYR A 242 21.26 18.98 2.29
C TYR A 242 22.60 18.24 2.36
N LEU A 243 22.91 17.39 1.37
CA LEU A 243 24.19 16.67 1.35
C LEU A 243 25.39 17.62 1.22
N ALA A 244 25.27 18.66 0.39
CA ALA A 244 26.32 19.67 0.22
C ALA A 244 26.55 20.47 1.50
N ALA A 245 25.46 20.86 2.17
CA ALA A 245 25.53 21.55 3.45
C ALA A 245 26.13 20.66 4.55
N SER A 246 25.78 19.37 4.60
CA SER A 246 26.43 18.40 5.50
C SER A 246 27.93 18.30 5.25
N LEU A 247 28.37 18.19 4.00
CA LEU A 247 29.80 18.14 3.66
C LEU A 247 30.55 19.40 4.13
N SER A 248 30.03 20.58 3.82
CA SER A 248 30.64 21.86 4.23
C SER A 248 30.73 21.99 5.76
N ARG A 249 29.69 21.55 6.48
CA ARG A 249 29.67 21.56 7.95
C ARG A 249 30.63 20.54 8.54
N LEU A 250 30.77 19.36 7.92
CA LEU A 250 31.71 18.33 8.35
C LEU A 250 33.16 18.82 8.24
N ASP A 251 33.50 19.52 7.16
CA ASP A 251 34.82 20.15 6.99
C ASP A 251 35.08 21.17 8.11
N THR A 252 34.11 22.04 8.38
CA THR A 252 34.20 23.06 9.44
C THR A 252 34.31 22.42 10.84
N VAL A 253 33.58 21.32 11.10
CA VAL A 253 33.74 20.51 12.32
C VAL A 253 35.17 19.98 12.42
N GLY A 254 35.74 19.48 11.33
CA GLY A 254 37.13 19.00 11.27
C GLY A 254 38.16 20.08 11.60
N GLU A 255 37.96 21.30 11.08
CA GLU A 255 38.79 22.46 11.41
C GLU A 255 38.71 22.82 12.89
N LEU A 256 37.51 22.83 13.46
CA LEU A 256 37.28 23.11 14.88
C LEU A 256 37.88 22.05 15.81
N ILE A 257 37.81 20.77 15.44
CA ILE A 257 38.46 19.68 16.17
C ILE A 257 39.98 19.90 16.20
N ARG A 258 40.57 20.20 15.03
CA ARG A 258 42.01 20.43 14.90
C ARG A 258 42.47 21.67 15.67
N ALA A 259 41.72 22.77 15.58
CA ALA A 259 42.01 24.02 16.30
C ALA A 259 41.99 23.84 17.83
N ARG A 260 41.21 22.87 18.32
CA ARG A 260 41.11 22.53 19.74
C ARG A 260 42.06 21.43 20.20
N GLY A 261 42.94 20.94 19.33
CA GLY A 261 43.88 19.87 19.65
C GLY A 261 43.21 18.51 19.94
N LEU A 262 41.95 18.34 19.53
CA LEU A 262 41.24 17.08 19.66
C LEU A 262 41.67 16.10 18.57
N ALA A 263 41.62 14.80 18.88
CA ALA A 263 41.88 13.77 17.88
C ALA A 263 40.63 13.60 17.00
N ALA A 264 40.77 13.83 15.69
CA ALA A 264 39.71 13.61 14.72
C ALA A 264 39.38 12.10 14.63
N PRO A 265 38.12 11.69 14.87
CA PRO A 265 37.71 10.30 14.72
C PRO A 265 37.91 9.83 13.27
N PRO A 266 38.46 8.63 13.02
CA PRO A 266 38.65 8.09 11.67
C PRO A 266 37.35 8.04 10.84
N ALA A 267 36.22 7.84 11.52
CA ALA A 267 34.89 7.82 10.91
C ALA A 267 34.55 9.12 10.16
N MET A 268 35.11 10.27 10.53
CA MET A 268 34.81 11.56 9.88
C MET A 268 35.15 11.57 8.39
N GLN A 269 36.31 11.03 8.01
CA GLN A 269 36.71 11.00 6.61
C GLN A 269 35.76 10.10 5.80
N ILE A 270 35.34 8.99 6.38
CA ILE A 270 34.42 8.04 5.73
C ILE A 270 33.02 8.65 5.56
N ILE A 271 32.56 9.48 6.51
CA ILE A 271 31.30 10.23 6.35
C ILE A 271 31.36 11.10 5.10
N ALA A 272 32.46 11.83 4.87
CA ALA A 272 32.60 12.67 3.69
C ALA A 272 32.54 11.85 2.39
N GLU A 273 33.23 10.71 2.36
CA GLU A 273 33.22 9.78 1.22
C GLU A 273 31.81 9.24 0.96
N ASP A 274 31.10 8.82 2.00
CA ASP A 274 29.71 8.35 1.92
C ASP A 274 28.77 9.43 1.34
N LEU A 275 28.84 10.66 1.85
CA LEU A 275 28.02 11.77 1.39
C LEU A 275 28.33 12.17 -0.08
N LEU A 276 29.61 12.14 -0.48
CA LEU A 276 30.01 12.40 -1.87
C LEU A 276 29.51 11.30 -2.82
N ARG A 277 29.59 10.03 -2.41
CA ARG A 277 29.04 8.91 -3.20
C ARG A 277 27.52 9.02 -3.33
N ALA A 278 26.82 9.41 -2.28
CA ALA A 278 25.39 9.67 -2.31
C ALA A 278 25.03 10.78 -3.30
N GLN A 279 25.76 11.91 -3.28
CA GLN A 279 25.56 12.99 -4.26
C GLN A 279 25.73 12.51 -5.70
N ALA A 280 26.81 11.79 -6.00
CA ALA A 280 27.07 11.28 -7.34
C ALA A 280 25.95 10.35 -7.83
N LYS A 281 25.39 9.53 -6.94
CA LYS A 281 24.24 8.65 -7.24
C LYS A 281 22.95 9.43 -7.48
N LEU A 282 22.71 10.50 -6.71
CA LEU A 282 21.57 11.41 -6.95
C LEU A 282 21.67 12.12 -8.30
N THR A 283 22.86 12.58 -8.68
CA THR A 283 23.08 13.18 -10.01
C THR A 283 22.76 12.19 -11.13
N ARG A 284 23.21 10.94 -11.01
CA ARG A 284 22.85 9.88 -11.99
C ARG A 284 21.35 9.58 -12.02
N ALA A 285 20.68 9.59 -10.86
CA ALA A 285 19.24 9.42 -10.78
C ALA A 285 18.49 10.56 -11.49
N GLN A 286 18.97 11.80 -11.35
CA GLN A 286 18.41 12.97 -12.03
C GLN A 286 18.63 12.90 -13.54
N GLU A 287 19.85 12.65 -14.01
CA GLU A 287 20.18 12.51 -15.43
C GLU A 287 19.34 11.41 -16.11
N ALA A 288 19.10 10.30 -15.42
CA ALA A 288 18.24 9.23 -15.90
C ALA A 288 16.74 9.61 -15.89
N GLY A 289 16.31 10.50 -14.98
CA GLY A 289 14.93 10.96 -14.86
C GLY A 289 14.53 12.08 -15.82
N GLU A 290 15.50 12.83 -16.36
CA GLU A 290 15.28 13.84 -17.40
C GLU A 290 15.03 13.22 -18.79
N GLN A 291 15.20 11.91 -18.95
CA GLN A 291 14.73 11.19 -20.13
C GLN A 291 13.19 11.03 -20.07
N PRO A 292 12.44 11.39 -21.13
CA PRO A 292 10.98 11.37 -21.11
C PRO A 292 10.46 9.99 -20.71
N GLY A 293 9.77 9.94 -19.56
CA GLY A 293 9.24 8.72 -18.98
C GLY A 293 8.28 8.03 -19.94
N VAL A 294 8.53 6.75 -20.20
CA VAL A 294 7.58 5.87 -20.91
C VAL A 294 6.37 5.69 -19.97
N PRO A 295 5.13 5.98 -20.40
CA PRO A 295 3.96 5.68 -19.58
C PRO A 295 3.95 4.20 -19.21
N ALA A 296 3.62 3.88 -17.96
CA ALA A 296 3.51 2.50 -17.52
C ALA A 296 2.44 1.82 -18.39
N THR A 297 2.87 1.04 -19.39
CA THR A 297 1.95 0.23 -20.19
C THR A 297 1.31 -0.78 -19.24
N ALA A 298 -0.01 -0.74 -19.14
CA ALA A 298 -0.80 -1.70 -18.39
C ALA A 298 -0.38 -3.13 -18.79
N ALA A 299 0.19 -3.86 -17.83
CA ALA A 299 0.50 -5.28 -17.94
C ALA A 299 -0.58 -6.08 -17.21
#